data_AF-A0A943IVD2-F1
#
_entry.id   AF-A0A943IVD2-F1
#
_cell.length_a   1.000
_cell.length_b   1.000
_cell.length_c   1.000
_cell.angle_alpha   90.00
_cell.angle_beta   90.00
_cell.angle_gamma   90.00
#
_symmetry.space_group_name_H-M   'P 1'
#
loop_
_entity.id
_entity.type
_entity.pdbx_description
1 polymer ?
#
loop_
_entity_poly.entity_id
_entity_poly.type
_entity_poly.pdbx_seq_one_letter_code
_entity_poly.pdbx_strand_id
1 'polypeptide(L)'
;MYLYRALNEYDLESIKSDGNIYCNLTRRNANNQITSEIEKGNLGLSLDRIIGHVSGKNLKSSGWISTSGDFNFVAGEYTIPQNGRYNLDSFRKEIALISVDEHQEITGNIYNRKNQSTSYYGKYIDLSNNKFLNHYEKYFIRPLYSNPDSYYYDPIRDLKLLLQNKVPPITTFNNFAKAATEILFLYKINNENIIKILSPLMQDIIYDRTFKLTDNYLIEKEIKEVLKKYGKISPDFILNNPNFTFTEKNLFNYLYRKEANATYNCLISLVPILYDKSTDIIDLYDCLKMIKKSLLAKIVNGNPKEINIVDDQVYVINNEYEAQEQLPNSHKITNKNRHDIIYKTDKNKVLTKYQKK
;
A
#
# COMPACT_ATOMS: atom_id res chain seq x y z
N MET A 1 -0.18 -16.91 8.15
CA MET A 1 0.46 -15.62 7.82
C MET A 1 -0.57 -14.48 7.83
N TYR A 2 -0.16 -13.28 8.22
CA TYR A 2 -0.94 -12.05 8.06
C TYR A 2 -0.51 -11.26 6.83
N LEU A 3 -1.51 -10.76 6.11
CA LEU A 3 -1.35 -9.86 4.97
C LEU A 3 -2.06 -8.54 5.22
N TYR A 4 -1.55 -7.51 4.55
CA TYR A 4 -1.97 -6.13 4.76
C TYR A 4 -2.39 -5.51 3.44
N ARG A 5 -3.52 -4.81 3.46
CA ARG A 5 -4.04 -4.11 2.29
C ARG A 5 -4.60 -2.74 2.67
N ALA A 6 -4.07 -1.68 2.07
CA ALA A 6 -4.69 -0.37 2.12
C ALA A 6 -6.01 -0.37 1.33
N LEU A 7 -7.07 0.17 1.94
CA LEU A 7 -8.42 0.12 1.41
C LEU A 7 -8.78 1.44 0.70
N ASN A 8 -9.32 1.32 -0.50
CA ASN A 8 -10.00 2.45 -1.17
C ASN A 8 -11.49 2.48 -0.79
N GLU A 9 -12.18 3.52 -1.23
CA GLU A 9 -13.61 3.73 -0.97
C GLU A 9 -14.46 2.51 -1.38
N TYR A 10 -14.21 1.95 -2.58
CA TYR A 10 -14.92 0.77 -3.05
C TYR A 10 -14.69 -0.46 -2.16
N ASP A 11 -13.46 -0.67 -1.66
CA ASP A 11 -13.17 -1.75 -0.72
C ASP A 11 -14.03 -1.60 0.54
N LEU A 12 -14.09 -0.38 1.10
CA LEU A 12 -14.87 -0.08 2.30
C LEU A 12 -16.37 -0.27 2.08
N GLU A 13 -16.89 0.15 0.92
CA GLU A 13 -18.28 -0.06 0.54
C GLU A 13 -18.61 -1.56 0.44
N SER A 14 -17.76 -2.34 -0.21
CA SER A 14 -17.94 -3.79 -0.38
C SER A 14 -17.91 -4.54 0.95
N ILE A 15 -16.95 -4.19 1.81
CA ILE A 15 -16.87 -4.75 3.17
C ILE A 15 -18.12 -4.42 3.96
N LYS A 16 -18.65 -3.20 3.84
CA LYS A 16 -19.89 -2.79 4.52
C LYS A 16 -21.12 -3.53 3.98
N SER A 17 -21.16 -3.84 2.68
CA SER A 17 -22.32 -4.47 2.05
C SER A 17 -22.36 -5.99 2.25
N ASP A 18 -21.25 -6.68 2.04
CA ASP A 18 -21.22 -8.16 2.07
C ASP A 18 -19.99 -8.76 2.78
N GLY A 19 -19.10 -7.91 3.32
CA GLY A 19 -17.93 -8.32 4.08
C GLY A 19 -16.72 -8.70 3.23
N ASN A 20 -16.77 -8.66 1.90
CA ASN A 20 -15.68 -9.12 1.04
C ASN A 20 -14.92 -7.97 0.38
N ILE A 21 -13.72 -8.27 -0.12
CA ILE A 21 -12.94 -7.39 -0.99
C ILE A 21 -12.83 -8.02 -2.37
N TYR A 22 -13.14 -7.25 -3.41
CA TYR A 22 -13.16 -7.75 -4.79
C TYR A 22 -12.06 -7.14 -5.65
N CYS A 23 -11.57 -7.93 -6.61
CA CYS A 23 -10.66 -7.46 -7.64
C CYS A 23 -11.33 -6.41 -8.54
N ASN A 24 -10.52 -5.62 -9.26
CA ASN A 24 -11.02 -4.54 -10.12
C ASN A 24 -11.96 -5.02 -11.24
N LEU A 25 -11.80 -6.27 -11.69
CA LEU A 25 -12.66 -6.89 -12.70
C LEU A 25 -14.14 -6.89 -12.26
N THR A 26 -14.40 -7.30 -11.02
CA THR A 26 -15.75 -7.38 -10.45
C THR A 26 -16.35 -6.00 -10.21
N ARG A 27 -15.53 -4.99 -9.85
CA ARG A 27 -16.00 -3.63 -9.54
C ARG A 27 -16.66 -2.91 -10.70
N ARG A 28 -16.26 -3.24 -11.92
CA ARG A 28 -16.63 -2.48 -13.12
C ARG A 28 -17.67 -3.20 -13.98
N ASN A 29 -18.23 -4.33 -13.52
CA ASN A 29 -19.08 -5.20 -14.35
C ASN A 29 -18.47 -5.44 -15.74
N ALA A 30 -17.14 -5.56 -15.81
CA ALA A 30 -16.40 -5.43 -17.06
C ALA A 30 -15.75 -6.75 -17.49
N ASN A 31 -16.02 -7.10 -18.75
CA ASN A 31 -15.44 -8.17 -19.55
C ASN A 31 -15.84 -9.61 -19.16
N ASN A 32 -17.07 -9.99 -19.51
CA ASN A 32 -17.62 -11.36 -19.42
C ASN A 32 -16.65 -12.43 -19.94
N GLN A 33 -15.81 -12.10 -20.91
CA GLN A 33 -14.80 -13.00 -21.43
C GLN A 33 -13.75 -13.36 -20.36
N ILE A 34 -13.19 -12.38 -19.66
CA ILE A 34 -12.19 -12.60 -18.60
C ILE A 34 -12.82 -13.30 -17.39
N THR A 35 -14.02 -12.89 -16.98
CA THR A 35 -14.78 -13.55 -15.91
C THR A 35 -15.03 -15.01 -16.28
N SER A 36 -15.46 -15.28 -17.52
CA SER A 36 -15.65 -16.65 -17.99
C SER A 36 -14.35 -17.44 -18.10
N GLU A 37 -13.21 -16.82 -18.43
CA GLU A 37 -11.91 -17.49 -18.46
C GLU A 37 -11.45 -17.91 -17.06
N ILE A 38 -11.67 -17.05 -16.05
CA ILE A 38 -11.37 -17.35 -14.64
C ILE A 38 -12.32 -18.43 -14.11
N GLU A 39 -13.62 -18.25 -14.31
CA GLU A 39 -14.67 -19.15 -13.80
C GLU A 39 -14.71 -20.51 -14.50
N LYS A 40 -14.34 -20.58 -15.79
CA LYS A 40 -14.23 -21.84 -16.56
C LYS A 40 -12.88 -22.56 -16.35
N GLY A 41 -12.04 -22.08 -15.43
CA GLY A 41 -10.84 -22.80 -15.02
C GLY A 41 -9.56 -22.53 -15.82
N ASN A 42 -9.48 -21.47 -16.63
CA ASN A 42 -8.24 -21.08 -17.31
C ASN A 42 -7.39 -20.16 -16.43
N LEU A 43 -6.91 -20.70 -15.30
CA LEU A 43 -6.02 -19.99 -14.38
C LEU A 43 -4.72 -19.52 -15.09
N GLY A 44 -4.26 -20.24 -16.11
CA GLY A 44 -3.07 -19.89 -16.90
C GLY A 44 -3.14 -18.47 -17.47
N LEU A 45 -4.28 -18.08 -18.06
CA LEU A 45 -4.48 -16.71 -18.57
C LEU A 45 -4.49 -15.66 -17.45
N SER A 46 -4.97 -16.02 -16.27
CA SER A 46 -4.96 -15.12 -15.11
C SER A 46 -3.55 -14.92 -14.56
N LEU A 47 -2.76 -15.99 -14.46
CA LEU A 47 -1.35 -15.91 -14.08
C LEU A 47 -0.55 -15.03 -15.06
N ASP A 48 -0.80 -15.17 -16.36
CA ASP A 48 -0.09 -14.39 -17.38
C ASP A 48 -0.47 -12.88 -17.35
N ARG A 49 -1.54 -12.51 -16.63
CA ARG A 49 -1.92 -11.10 -16.37
C ARG A 49 -1.15 -10.47 -15.20
N ILE A 50 -0.42 -11.25 -14.40
CA ILE A 50 0.32 -10.74 -13.25
C ILE A 50 1.38 -9.70 -13.67
N ILE A 51 2.06 -9.88 -14.80
CA ILE A 51 3.04 -8.89 -15.30
C ILE A 51 2.35 -7.55 -15.57
N GLY A 52 1.17 -7.58 -16.20
CA GLY A 52 0.36 -6.38 -16.41
C GLY A 52 -0.04 -5.73 -15.09
N HIS A 53 -0.54 -6.53 -14.15
CA HIS A 53 -0.93 -6.08 -12.81
C HIS A 53 0.22 -5.37 -12.07
N VAL A 54 1.37 -6.04 -11.91
CA VAL A 54 2.55 -5.52 -11.21
C VAL A 54 3.10 -4.27 -11.91
N SER A 55 2.98 -4.18 -13.24
CA SER A 55 3.39 -2.99 -13.99
C SER A 55 2.41 -1.80 -13.89
N GLY A 56 1.25 -1.97 -13.26
CA GLY A 56 0.15 -0.99 -13.24
C GLY A 56 -0.59 -0.85 -14.59
N LYS A 57 -0.09 -1.45 -15.66
CA LYS A 57 -0.69 -1.46 -17.00
C LYS A 57 -1.70 -2.61 -17.04
N ASN A 58 -2.99 -2.31 -16.91
CA ASN A 58 -4.16 -3.23 -16.91
C ASN A 58 -4.81 -3.50 -15.55
N LEU A 59 -4.67 -2.59 -14.58
CA LEU A 59 -5.41 -2.69 -13.30
C LEU A 59 -6.92 -2.84 -13.49
N LYS A 60 -7.51 -2.25 -14.55
CA LYS A 60 -8.95 -2.29 -14.83
C LYS A 60 -9.49 -3.67 -15.23
N SER A 61 -8.64 -4.55 -15.74
CA SER A 61 -8.98 -5.91 -16.19
C SER A 61 -8.22 -6.98 -15.41
N SER A 62 -7.69 -6.61 -14.25
CA SER A 62 -6.96 -7.50 -13.36
C SER A 62 -7.94 -8.31 -12.51
N GLY A 63 -7.83 -9.64 -12.58
CA GLY A 63 -8.45 -10.57 -11.65
C GLY A 63 -7.74 -10.64 -10.29
N TRP A 64 -6.66 -9.90 -10.11
CA TRP A 64 -5.83 -9.92 -8.90
C TRP A 64 -6.07 -8.72 -7.99
N ILE A 65 -5.95 -8.96 -6.69
CA ILE A 65 -5.99 -7.99 -5.60
C ILE A 65 -4.61 -7.94 -4.95
N SER A 66 -3.95 -6.77 -4.97
CA SER A 66 -2.70 -6.55 -4.25
C SER A 66 -2.87 -6.60 -2.74
N THR A 67 -2.04 -7.39 -2.07
CA THR A 67 -1.75 -7.32 -0.65
C THR A 67 -0.24 -7.37 -0.44
N SER A 68 0.20 -7.09 0.77
CA SER A 68 1.61 -7.16 1.16
C SER A 68 1.78 -8.06 2.37
N GLY A 69 2.91 -8.78 2.42
CA GLY A 69 3.39 -9.44 3.63
C GLY A 69 4.06 -8.51 4.64
N ASP A 70 4.24 -7.22 4.34
CA ASP A 70 4.92 -6.24 5.18
C ASP A 70 3.97 -5.11 5.63
N PHE A 71 3.66 -5.09 6.93
CA PHE A 71 2.80 -4.06 7.52
C PHE A 71 3.42 -2.66 7.43
N ASN A 72 4.71 -2.54 7.75
CA ASN A 72 5.40 -1.26 7.82
C ASN A 72 5.47 -0.63 6.43
N PHE A 73 5.69 -1.44 5.40
CA PHE A 73 5.61 -1.00 4.02
C PHE A 73 4.21 -0.46 3.68
N VAL A 74 3.14 -1.21 3.96
CA VAL A 74 1.77 -0.75 3.66
C VAL A 74 1.42 0.53 4.42
N ALA A 75 1.77 0.62 5.70
CA ALA A 75 1.52 1.79 6.53
C ALA A 75 2.35 3.02 6.08
N GLY A 76 3.59 2.81 5.62
CA GLY A 76 4.49 3.87 5.20
C GLY A 76 4.35 4.31 3.74
N GLU A 77 3.75 3.50 2.87
CA GLU A 77 3.72 3.77 1.43
C GLU A 77 2.27 3.79 0.89
N TYR A 78 1.39 2.93 1.39
CA TYR A 78 0.06 2.74 0.79
C TYR A 78 -1.05 3.50 1.51
N THR A 79 -0.82 3.96 2.74
CA THR A 79 -1.85 4.68 3.50
C THR A 79 -1.62 6.17 3.65
N ILE A 80 -0.41 6.69 3.42
CA ILE A 80 -0.09 8.11 3.53
C ILE A 80 -0.02 8.77 2.14
N PRO A 81 -0.40 10.05 1.97
CA PRO A 81 -0.38 10.69 0.66
C PRO A 81 1.03 10.76 0.06
N GLN A 82 1.13 10.48 -1.24
CA GLN A 82 2.35 10.56 -2.03
C GLN A 82 2.09 11.22 -3.38
N ASN A 83 3.12 11.86 -3.94
CA ASN A 83 3.09 12.45 -5.28
C ASN A 83 3.47 11.43 -6.37
N GLY A 84 2.66 10.38 -6.56
CA GLY A 84 2.78 9.53 -7.76
C GLY A 84 3.35 8.13 -7.57
N ARG A 85 3.54 7.65 -6.33
CA ARG A 85 4.14 6.33 -6.08
C ARG A 85 3.08 5.25 -5.82
N TYR A 86 2.40 5.29 -4.68
CA TYR A 86 1.37 4.30 -4.36
C TYR A 86 0.03 4.90 -3.98
N ASN A 87 -0.02 5.72 -2.93
CA ASN A 87 -1.25 6.39 -2.53
C ASN A 87 -1.35 7.80 -3.10
N LEU A 88 -2.13 7.94 -4.16
CA LEU A 88 -2.35 9.24 -4.84
C LEU A 88 -3.43 10.10 -4.16
N ASP A 89 -4.15 9.52 -3.21
CA ASP A 89 -5.21 10.21 -2.50
C ASP A 89 -4.63 11.18 -1.46
N SER A 90 -5.37 12.25 -1.16
CA SER A 90 -4.97 13.26 -0.17
C SER A 90 -5.31 12.88 1.28
N PHE A 91 -5.82 11.67 1.50
CA PHE A 91 -6.33 11.19 2.78
C PHE A 91 -5.65 9.88 3.22
N ARG A 92 -5.76 9.58 4.52
CA ARG A 92 -5.24 8.34 5.12
C ARG A 92 -6.17 7.17 4.82
N LYS A 93 -5.61 6.08 4.29
CA LYS A 93 -6.37 4.84 4.06
C LYS A 93 -6.40 3.95 5.29
N GLU A 94 -7.51 3.22 5.45
CA GLU A 94 -7.60 2.11 6.40
C GLU A 94 -6.83 0.90 5.88
N ILE A 95 -6.40 -0.01 6.78
CA ILE A 95 -5.72 -1.26 6.39
C ILE A 95 -6.59 -2.45 6.78
N ALA A 96 -6.90 -3.34 5.85
CA ALA A 96 -7.40 -4.68 6.17
C ALA A 96 -6.24 -5.57 6.64
N LEU A 97 -6.41 -6.16 7.81
CA LEU A 97 -5.59 -7.25 8.33
C LEU A 97 -6.23 -8.58 7.88
N ILE A 98 -5.51 -9.35 7.06
CA ILE A 98 -6.03 -10.54 6.40
C ILE A 98 -5.25 -11.76 6.91
N SER A 99 -5.96 -12.78 7.42
CA SER A 99 -5.36 -14.07 7.77
C SER A 99 -5.42 -15.01 6.58
N VAL A 100 -4.28 -15.63 6.26
CA VAL A 100 -4.18 -16.59 5.18
C VAL A 100 -3.51 -17.88 5.66
N ASP A 101 -4.01 -18.99 5.13
CA ASP A 101 -3.40 -20.30 5.27
C ASP A 101 -2.32 -20.46 4.20
N GLU A 102 -1.11 -20.84 4.62
CA GLU A 102 0.03 -21.06 3.72
C GLU A 102 -0.23 -22.18 2.71
N HIS A 103 -1.08 -23.14 3.06
CA HIS A 103 -1.49 -24.22 2.16
C HIS A 103 -2.44 -23.78 1.03
N GLN A 104 -2.88 -22.52 1.04
CA GLN A 104 -3.70 -21.93 -0.02
C GLN A 104 -2.89 -21.15 -1.06
N GLU A 105 -1.55 -21.20 -1.04
CA GLU A 105 -0.72 -20.66 -2.12
C GLU A 105 -0.95 -21.47 -3.41
N ILE A 106 -1.22 -20.75 -4.51
CA ILE A 106 -1.29 -21.32 -5.84
C ILE A 106 0.12 -21.77 -6.23
N THR A 107 0.32 -23.08 -6.32
CA THR A 107 1.55 -23.72 -6.78
C THR A 107 1.27 -24.56 -8.02
N GLY A 108 2.28 -24.86 -8.85
CA GLY A 108 2.07 -25.71 -10.01
C GLY A 108 3.29 -25.98 -10.89
N ASN A 109 3.25 -27.13 -11.58
CA ASN A 109 4.14 -27.53 -12.67
C ASN A 109 3.44 -27.26 -14.01
N ILE A 110 3.95 -26.30 -14.80
CA ILE A 110 3.24 -25.74 -15.98
C ILE A 110 3.45 -26.49 -17.28
N TYR A 111 4.37 -27.45 -17.30
CA TYR A 111 4.60 -28.25 -18.50
C TYR A 111 3.35 -29.00 -19.00
N ASN A 112 2.30 -29.13 -18.16
CA ASN A 112 1.02 -29.76 -18.50
C ASN A 112 -0.13 -28.81 -18.89
N ARG A 113 0.12 -27.55 -19.30
CA ARG A 113 -0.94 -26.62 -19.79
C ARG A 113 -1.83 -27.18 -20.90
N LYS A 114 -1.37 -28.18 -21.68
CA LYS A 114 -2.13 -28.79 -22.78
C LYS A 114 -2.88 -30.08 -22.43
N ASN A 115 -2.55 -30.77 -21.33
CA ASN A 115 -2.91 -32.19 -21.20
C ASN A 115 -3.63 -32.62 -19.92
N GLN A 116 -3.86 -31.76 -18.91
CA GLN A 116 -4.54 -32.23 -17.71
C GLN A 116 -5.49 -31.21 -17.10
N SER A 117 -6.64 -31.73 -16.69
CA SER A 117 -7.62 -31.18 -15.76
C SER A 117 -6.99 -30.87 -14.40
N THR A 118 -6.06 -29.93 -14.33
CA THR A 118 -5.52 -29.49 -13.04
C THR A 118 -6.52 -28.51 -12.43
N SER A 119 -7.38 -29.05 -11.57
CA SER A 119 -8.02 -28.29 -10.50
C SER A 119 -6.91 -27.63 -9.70
N TYR A 120 -6.63 -26.37 -10.01
CA TYR A 120 -5.74 -25.57 -9.19
C TYR A 120 -6.42 -25.36 -7.83
N TYR A 121 -5.70 -25.70 -6.75
CA TYR A 121 -6.10 -25.42 -5.39
C TYR A 121 -5.25 -24.26 -4.89
N GLY A 122 -5.90 -23.21 -4.42
CA GLY A 122 -5.25 -22.02 -3.87
C GLY A 122 -6.06 -20.75 -4.12
N LYS A 123 -5.73 -19.69 -3.39
CA LYS A 123 -6.43 -18.40 -3.43
C LYS A 123 -5.49 -17.22 -3.70
N TYR A 124 -4.19 -17.41 -3.53
CA TYR A 124 -3.20 -16.35 -3.72
C TYR A 124 -1.89 -16.86 -4.29
N ILE A 125 -1.05 -15.96 -4.79
CA ILE A 125 0.31 -16.23 -5.24
C ILE A 125 1.29 -15.29 -4.56
N ASP A 126 2.38 -15.83 -4.04
CA ASP A 126 3.44 -15.04 -3.43
C ASP A 126 4.48 -14.62 -4.48
N LEU A 127 4.69 -13.31 -4.62
CA LEU A 127 5.63 -12.69 -5.54
C LEU A 127 6.84 -12.05 -4.82
N SER A 128 6.87 -12.11 -3.48
CA SER A 128 7.91 -11.52 -2.62
C SER A 128 9.26 -12.22 -2.76
N ASN A 129 10.33 -11.66 -2.19
CA ASN A 129 11.63 -12.34 -2.04
C ASN A 129 12.18 -13.01 -3.32
N ASN A 130 12.07 -12.33 -4.47
CA ASN A 130 12.41 -12.83 -5.81
C ASN A 130 11.53 -13.97 -6.36
N LYS A 131 10.47 -14.37 -5.64
CA LYS A 131 9.52 -15.39 -6.13
C LYS A 131 8.90 -14.98 -7.46
N PHE A 132 8.65 -13.69 -7.71
CA PHE A 132 8.21 -13.23 -9.04
C PHE A 132 9.16 -13.68 -10.17
N LEU A 133 10.46 -13.41 -10.03
CA LEU A 133 11.46 -13.83 -11.00
C LEU A 133 11.52 -15.37 -11.12
N ASN A 134 11.49 -16.07 -9.99
CA ASN A 134 11.48 -17.54 -9.99
C ASN A 134 10.25 -18.11 -10.72
N HIS A 135 9.07 -17.53 -10.51
CA HIS A 135 7.85 -17.90 -11.22
C HIS A 135 7.96 -17.60 -12.71
N TYR A 136 8.55 -16.47 -13.09
CA TYR A 136 8.78 -16.13 -14.49
C TYR A 136 9.77 -17.09 -15.18
N GLU A 137 10.92 -17.38 -14.56
CA GLU A 137 11.95 -18.28 -15.10
C GLU A 137 11.46 -19.73 -15.24
N LYS A 138 10.58 -20.16 -14.32
CA LYS A 138 9.88 -21.46 -14.41
C LYS A 138 8.72 -21.45 -15.40
N TYR A 139 8.52 -20.36 -16.13
CA TYR A 139 7.41 -20.15 -17.06
C TYR A 139 6.02 -20.25 -16.40
N PHE A 140 5.94 -20.04 -15.08
CA PHE A 140 4.71 -19.99 -14.28
C PHE A 140 3.88 -18.76 -14.58
N ILE A 141 4.56 -17.63 -14.70
CA ILE A 141 4.01 -16.36 -15.16
C ILE A 141 4.65 -16.02 -16.50
N ARG A 142 3.84 -15.78 -17.54
CA ARG A 142 4.34 -15.31 -18.84
C ARG A 142 3.69 -13.98 -19.23
N PRO A 143 4.30 -13.21 -20.14
CA PRO A 143 3.61 -12.06 -20.72
C PRO A 143 2.34 -12.49 -21.45
N LEU A 144 1.22 -11.79 -21.21
CA LEU A 144 -0.08 -12.14 -21.79
C LEU A 144 -0.11 -12.28 -23.31
N TYR A 145 0.76 -11.55 -24.03
CA TYR A 145 0.86 -11.60 -25.49
C TYR A 145 1.62 -12.83 -26.03
N SER A 146 2.31 -13.57 -25.16
CA SER A 146 3.08 -14.77 -25.50
C SER A 146 2.32 -16.08 -25.26
N ASN A 147 1.11 -16.01 -24.70
CA ASN A 147 0.28 -17.19 -24.45
C ASN A 147 -0.62 -17.45 -25.67
N PRO A 148 -0.49 -18.59 -26.39
CA PRO A 148 -1.31 -18.91 -27.56
C PRO A 148 -2.83 -18.96 -27.32
N ASP A 149 -3.25 -19.21 -26.08
CA ASP A 149 -4.67 -19.28 -25.70
C ASP A 149 -5.26 -17.90 -25.38
N SER A 150 -4.43 -16.86 -25.39
CA SER A 150 -4.83 -15.48 -25.09
C SER A 150 -5.34 -14.77 -26.33
N TYR A 151 -6.40 -13.97 -26.19
CA TYR A 151 -6.86 -13.09 -27.27
C TYR A 151 -5.84 -11.99 -27.64
N TYR A 152 -4.85 -11.73 -26.77
CA TYR A 152 -3.73 -10.83 -27.05
C TYR A 152 -2.54 -11.52 -27.72
N TYR A 153 -2.65 -12.81 -28.04
CA TYR A 153 -1.56 -13.54 -28.68
C TYR A 153 -1.25 -12.94 -30.06
N ASP A 154 -0.01 -12.55 -30.24
CA ASP A 154 0.52 -12.12 -31.53
C ASP A 154 1.89 -12.75 -31.72
N PRO A 155 1.99 -13.83 -32.53
CA PRO A 155 3.24 -14.57 -32.71
C PRO A 155 4.34 -13.72 -33.35
N ILE A 156 3.97 -12.76 -34.21
CA ILE A 156 4.93 -11.87 -34.89
C ILE A 156 5.47 -10.85 -33.89
N ARG A 157 4.60 -10.28 -33.05
CA ARG A 157 5.01 -9.33 -32.01
C ARG A 157 5.88 -10.01 -30.95
N ASP A 158 5.51 -11.20 -30.50
CA ASP A 158 6.28 -11.97 -29.52
C ASP A 158 7.69 -12.26 -30.05
N LEU A 159 7.79 -12.79 -31.27
CA LEU A 159 9.06 -13.03 -31.94
C LEU A 159 9.88 -11.74 -32.11
N LYS A 160 9.26 -10.63 -32.53
CA LYS A 160 9.95 -9.33 -32.65
C LYS A 160 10.49 -8.83 -31.31
N LEU A 161 9.73 -8.95 -30.22
CA LEU A 161 10.17 -8.51 -28.90
C LEU A 161 11.31 -9.38 -28.35
N LEU A 162 11.27 -10.68 -28.61
CA LEU A 162 12.34 -11.64 -28.30
C LEU A 162 13.62 -11.29 -29.06
N LEU A 163 13.54 -11.11 -30.38
CA LEU A 163 14.69 -10.77 -31.22
C LEU A 163 15.31 -9.40 -30.89
N GLN A 164 14.51 -8.46 -30.38
CA GLN A 164 14.96 -7.10 -30.06
C GLN A 164 15.38 -6.91 -28.60
N ASN A 165 15.32 -7.95 -27.75
CA ASN A 165 15.49 -7.84 -26.29
C ASN A 165 14.61 -6.72 -25.67
N LYS A 166 13.44 -6.46 -26.27
CA LYS A 166 12.52 -5.36 -25.86
C LYS A 166 11.44 -5.81 -24.89
N VAL A 167 11.48 -7.04 -24.40
CA VAL A 167 10.66 -7.45 -23.26
C VAL A 167 11.06 -6.53 -22.09
N PRO A 168 10.13 -5.80 -21.45
CA PRO A 168 10.49 -4.95 -20.32
C PRO A 168 11.25 -5.80 -19.30
N PRO A 169 12.39 -5.34 -18.81
CA PRO A 169 13.24 -6.16 -17.98
C PRO A 169 12.46 -6.61 -16.74
N ILE A 170 12.20 -7.91 -16.65
CA ILE A 170 11.46 -8.57 -15.56
C ILE A 170 12.05 -8.20 -14.20
N THR A 171 13.35 -7.88 -14.16
CA THR A 171 14.04 -7.38 -12.97
C THR A 171 13.37 -6.13 -12.39
N THR A 172 12.83 -5.21 -13.20
CA THR A 172 12.11 -4.04 -12.69
C THR A 172 10.83 -4.44 -11.96
N PHE A 173 10.02 -5.33 -12.54
CA PHE A 173 8.79 -5.82 -11.91
C PHE A 173 9.09 -6.67 -10.68
N ASN A 174 10.14 -7.49 -10.74
CA ASN A 174 10.63 -8.26 -9.61
C ASN A 174 11.06 -7.34 -8.46
N ASN A 175 11.77 -6.25 -8.75
CA ASN A 175 12.17 -5.29 -7.72
C ASN A 175 10.98 -4.60 -7.08
N PHE A 176 9.94 -4.28 -7.87
CA PHE A 176 8.70 -3.73 -7.34
C PHE A 176 7.98 -4.74 -6.43
N ALA A 177 7.73 -5.96 -6.93
CA ALA A 177 7.07 -7.02 -6.16
C ALA A 177 7.85 -7.38 -4.88
N LYS A 178 9.18 -7.42 -4.98
CA LYS A 178 10.07 -7.64 -3.83
C LYS A 178 9.97 -6.51 -2.81
N ALA A 179 10.03 -5.25 -3.25
CA ALA A 179 9.98 -4.10 -2.35
C ALA A 179 8.66 -4.00 -1.60
N ALA A 180 7.55 -4.37 -2.26
CA ALA A 180 6.23 -4.38 -1.65
C ALA A 180 5.90 -5.67 -0.89
N THR A 181 6.79 -6.67 -0.87
CA THR A 181 6.49 -8.03 -0.37
C THR A 181 5.15 -8.51 -0.95
N GLU A 182 5.00 -8.34 -2.27
CA GLU A 182 3.72 -8.40 -2.98
C GLU A 182 3.14 -9.83 -2.96
N ILE A 183 1.88 -9.94 -2.54
CA ILE A 183 1.11 -11.17 -2.56
C ILE A 183 -0.22 -10.86 -3.25
N LEU A 184 -0.60 -11.66 -4.25
CA LEU A 184 -1.80 -11.38 -5.06
C LEU A 184 -2.90 -12.37 -4.77
N PHE A 185 -4.07 -11.86 -4.37
CA PHE A 185 -5.30 -12.64 -4.20
C PHE A 185 -6.08 -12.72 -5.49
N LEU A 186 -6.51 -13.92 -5.86
CA LEU A 186 -7.35 -14.13 -7.04
C LEU A 186 -8.81 -13.83 -6.70
N TYR A 187 -9.44 -13.01 -7.53
CA TYR A 187 -10.88 -12.71 -7.58
C TYR A 187 -11.46 -11.99 -6.36
N LYS A 188 -11.36 -12.57 -5.16
CA LYS A 188 -11.90 -12.03 -3.91
C LYS A 188 -11.08 -12.43 -2.69
N ILE A 189 -11.12 -11.58 -1.66
CA ILE A 189 -10.77 -11.93 -0.29
C ILE A 189 -12.09 -12.04 0.48
N ASN A 190 -12.34 -13.20 1.06
CA ASN A 190 -13.58 -13.45 1.77
C ASN A 190 -13.60 -12.78 3.15
N ASN A 191 -14.79 -12.48 3.65
CA ASN A 191 -15.01 -11.92 4.99
C ASN A 191 -14.33 -12.75 6.10
N GLU A 192 -14.37 -14.09 6.03
CA GLU A 192 -13.73 -14.93 7.06
C GLU A 192 -12.20 -14.77 7.14
N ASN A 193 -11.57 -14.26 6.07
CA ASN A 193 -10.14 -13.98 6.05
C ASN A 193 -9.82 -12.59 6.61
N ILE A 194 -10.78 -11.66 6.68
CA ILE A 194 -10.56 -10.30 7.17
C ILE A 194 -10.70 -10.28 8.69
N ILE A 195 -9.58 -10.24 9.39
CA ILE A 195 -9.53 -10.26 10.86
C ILE A 195 -10.03 -8.93 11.43
N LYS A 196 -9.55 -7.82 10.85
CA LYS A 196 -9.85 -6.48 11.33
C LYS A 196 -9.55 -5.42 10.29
N ILE A 197 -10.31 -4.33 10.33
CA ILE A 197 -9.97 -3.08 9.66
C ILE A 197 -9.28 -2.14 10.66
N LEU A 198 -8.04 -1.77 10.36
CA LEU A 198 -7.19 -0.94 11.20
C LEU A 198 -7.40 0.54 10.83
N SER A 199 -7.91 1.32 11.78
CA SER A 199 -7.98 2.77 11.68
C SER A 199 -6.58 3.40 11.70
N PRO A 200 -6.40 4.65 11.24
CA PRO A 200 -5.09 5.31 11.29
C PRO A 200 -4.46 5.37 12.68
N LEU A 201 -5.26 5.47 13.75
CA LEU A 201 -4.75 5.42 15.12
C LEU A 201 -4.11 4.05 15.43
N MET A 202 -4.80 2.96 15.06
CA MET A 202 -4.28 1.61 15.26
C MET A 202 -3.02 1.39 14.41
N GLN A 203 -3.02 1.91 13.18
CA GLN A 203 -1.85 1.82 12.30
C GLN A 203 -0.64 2.50 12.92
N ASP A 204 -0.80 3.71 13.45
CA ASP A 204 0.31 4.46 14.06
C ASP A 204 0.84 3.77 15.32
N ILE A 205 -0.03 3.19 16.17
CA ILE A 205 0.41 2.42 17.36
C ILE A 205 1.16 1.14 16.95
N ILE A 206 0.67 0.42 15.94
CA ILE A 206 1.35 -0.79 15.44
C ILE A 206 2.69 -0.39 14.82
N TYR A 207 2.72 0.65 13.99
CA TYR A 207 3.92 1.11 13.32
C TYR A 207 5.00 1.51 14.32
N ASP A 208 4.65 2.24 15.38
CA ASP A 208 5.58 2.58 16.45
C ASP A 208 6.29 1.34 17.03
N ARG A 209 5.52 0.28 17.29
CA ARG A 209 6.01 -0.98 17.89
C ARG A 209 6.78 -1.86 16.91
N THR A 210 6.50 -1.74 15.62
CA THR A 210 6.98 -2.69 14.60
C THR A 210 7.99 -2.10 13.63
N PHE A 211 8.14 -0.78 13.53
CA PHE A 211 8.99 -0.11 12.54
C PHE A 211 10.46 -0.56 12.57
N LYS A 212 10.97 -0.87 13.77
CA LYS A 212 12.36 -1.33 13.96
C LYS A 212 12.52 -2.85 13.85
N LEU A 213 11.43 -3.58 13.64
CA LEU A 213 11.45 -5.03 13.49
C LEU A 213 11.60 -5.39 12.02
N THR A 214 12.46 -6.37 11.74
CA THR A 214 12.72 -6.90 10.39
C THR A 214 12.13 -8.30 10.19
N ASP A 215 11.68 -8.94 11.27
CA ASP A 215 11.11 -10.29 11.25
C ASP A 215 9.58 -10.22 11.28
N ASN A 216 8.93 -10.74 10.23
CA ASN A 216 7.48 -10.78 10.09
C ASN A 216 6.78 -11.54 11.23
N TYR A 217 7.41 -12.58 11.81
CA TYR A 217 6.84 -13.28 12.95
C TYR A 217 6.74 -12.37 14.19
N LEU A 218 7.79 -11.57 14.44
CA LEU A 218 7.79 -10.61 15.54
C LEU A 218 6.77 -9.49 15.30
N ILE A 219 6.66 -9.00 14.05
CA ILE A 219 5.64 -8.01 13.66
C ILE A 219 4.23 -8.56 13.93
N GLU A 220 3.93 -9.79 13.49
CA GLU A 220 2.63 -10.42 13.72
C GLU A 220 2.31 -10.57 15.22
N LYS A 221 3.32 -10.90 16.04
CA LYS A 221 3.18 -11.00 17.49
C LYS A 221 2.83 -9.65 18.11
N GLU A 222 3.55 -8.60 17.76
CA GLU A 222 3.27 -7.24 18.25
C GLU A 222 1.89 -6.75 17.81
N ILE A 223 1.47 -7.04 16.58
CA ILE A 223 0.12 -6.72 16.10
C ILE A 223 -0.93 -7.37 17.01
N LYS A 224 -0.79 -8.66 17.34
CA LYS A 224 -1.74 -9.36 18.23
C LYS A 224 -1.80 -8.70 19.62
N GLU A 225 -0.67 -8.32 20.20
CA GLU A 225 -0.61 -7.64 21.50
C GLU A 225 -1.25 -6.24 21.44
N VAL A 226 -0.97 -5.47 20.38
CA VAL A 226 -1.59 -4.16 20.17
C VAL A 226 -3.10 -4.29 20.01
N LEU A 227 -3.57 -5.27 19.25
CA LEU A 227 -5.00 -5.53 19.08
C LEU A 227 -5.68 -5.91 20.41
N LYS A 228 -5.02 -6.69 21.25
CA LYS A 228 -5.52 -7.06 22.59
C LYS A 228 -5.60 -5.86 23.52
N LYS A 229 -4.57 -5.01 23.55
CA LYS A 229 -4.46 -3.88 24.48
C LYS A 229 -5.24 -2.64 24.03
N TYR A 230 -5.15 -2.31 22.75
CA TYR A 230 -5.63 -1.04 22.19
C TYR A 230 -6.82 -1.20 21.22
N GLY A 231 -7.19 -2.44 20.86
CA GLY A 231 -8.21 -2.69 19.85
C GLY A 231 -9.64 -2.24 20.20
N LYS A 232 -9.87 -1.76 21.42
CA LYS A 232 -11.14 -1.22 21.92
C LYS A 232 -11.06 0.25 22.35
N ILE A 233 -9.96 0.96 22.08
CA ILE A 233 -9.88 2.39 22.42
C ILE A 233 -10.97 3.15 21.66
N SER A 234 -11.87 3.80 22.41
CA SER A 234 -12.79 4.78 21.85
C SER A 234 -12.07 6.12 21.66
N PRO A 235 -12.26 6.82 20.54
CA PRO A 235 -11.84 8.21 20.38
C PRO A 235 -12.27 9.11 21.55
N ASP A 236 -13.43 8.84 22.15
CA ASP A 236 -14.00 9.66 23.23
C ASP A 236 -13.20 9.54 24.52
N PHE A 237 -12.52 8.41 24.75
CA PHE A 237 -11.63 8.24 25.90
C PHE A 237 -10.50 9.28 25.87
N ILE A 238 -9.97 9.60 24.69
CA ILE A 238 -8.87 10.55 24.54
C ILE A 238 -9.39 11.98 24.62
N LEU A 239 -10.51 12.28 23.96
CA LEU A 239 -11.08 13.63 23.92
C LEU A 239 -11.55 14.12 25.30
N ASN A 240 -12.06 13.23 26.13
CA ASN A 240 -12.53 13.56 27.48
C ASN A 240 -11.41 13.53 28.54
N ASN A 241 -10.22 13.07 28.20
CA ASN A 241 -9.14 12.92 29.17
C ASN A 241 -8.42 14.26 29.41
N PRO A 242 -8.31 14.74 30.68
CA PRO A 242 -7.68 16.02 31.00
C PRO A 242 -6.16 16.04 30.80
N ASN A 243 -5.50 14.89 30.68
CA ASN A 243 -4.06 14.79 30.46
C ASN A 243 -3.62 15.18 29.03
N PHE A 244 -4.59 15.36 28.12
CA PHE A 244 -4.35 15.87 26.78
C PHE A 244 -4.64 17.38 26.73
N THR A 245 -3.70 18.12 26.18
CA THR A 245 -3.85 19.55 25.90
C THR A 245 -4.93 19.79 24.85
N PHE A 246 -5.43 21.02 24.78
CA PHE A 246 -6.38 21.43 23.75
C PHE A 246 -5.83 21.17 22.32
N THR A 247 -4.56 21.50 22.08
CA THR A 247 -3.88 21.26 20.80
C THR A 247 -3.81 19.78 20.45
N GLU A 248 -3.45 18.91 21.39
CA GLU A 248 -3.41 17.45 21.18
C GLU A 248 -4.80 16.90 20.87
N LYS A 249 -5.85 17.36 21.56
CA LYS A 249 -7.24 16.93 21.32
C LYS A 249 -7.72 17.35 19.94
N ASN A 250 -7.42 18.58 19.50
CA ASN A 250 -7.78 19.04 18.17
C ASN A 250 -7.05 18.26 17.09
N LEU A 251 -5.75 18.01 17.26
CA LEU A 251 -4.98 17.19 16.33
C LEU A 251 -5.50 15.75 16.29
N PHE A 252 -5.82 15.17 17.45
CA PHE A 252 -6.40 13.84 17.54
C PHE A 252 -7.73 13.76 16.78
N ASN A 253 -8.64 14.72 17.01
CA ASN A 253 -9.93 14.78 16.33
C ASN A 253 -9.74 14.93 14.81
N TYR A 254 -8.78 15.76 14.37
CA TYR A 254 -8.49 15.96 12.96
C TYR A 254 -7.97 14.69 12.27
N LEU A 255 -7.02 13.98 12.89
CA LEU A 255 -6.34 12.82 12.28
C LEU A 255 -7.12 11.51 12.40
N TYR A 256 -7.85 11.31 13.50
CA TYR A 256 -8.34 9.98 13.90
C TYR A 256 -9.85 9.86 13.97
N ARG A 257 -10.60 10.91 13.59
CA ARG A 257 -12.02 10.79 13.27
C ARG A 257 -12.24 10.95 11.78
N LYS A 258 -13.20 10.18 11.26
CA LYS A 258 -13.63 10.31 9.87
C LYS A 258 -14.31 11.67 9.67
N GLU A 259 -14.00 12.32 8.56
CA GLU A 259 -14.76 13.48 8.09
C GLU A 259 -16.15 13.08 7.60
N ALA A 260 -16.98 14.06 7.26
CA ALA A 260 -18.32 13.84 6.71
C ALA A 260 -18.33 12.97 5.43
N ASN A 261 -17.23 12.94 4.69
CA ASN A 261 -17.03 12.09 3.50
C ASN A 261 -16.49 10.68 3.82
N ALA A 262 -16.44 10.29 5.10
CA ALA A 262 -15.93 8.99 5.57
C ALA A 262 -14.42 8.74 5.38
N THR A 263 -13.62 9.77 5.09
CA THR A 263 -12.14 9.66 4.98
C THR A 263 -11.44 10.20 6.24
N TYR A 264 -10.16 9.83 6.44
CA TYR A 264 -9.34 10.36 7.52
C TYR A 264 -8.32 11.38 6.98
N ASN A 265 -8.11 12.47 7.72
CA ASN A 265 -7.09 13.43 7.34
C ASN A 265 -5.66 12.92 7.55
N CYS A 266 -4.72 13.62 6.92
CA CYS A 266 -3.29 13.39 7.05
C CYS A 266 -2.64 14.57 7.76
N LEU A 267 -1.54 14.34 8.48
CA LEU A 267 -0.81 15.42 9.15
C LEU A 267 -0.32 16.47 8.16
N ILE A 268 0.16 16.01 6.99
CA ILE A 268 0.66 16.87 5.91
C ILE A 268 -0.40 17.83 5.37
N SER A 269 -1.69 17.49 5.50
CA SER A 269 -2.81 18.34 5.06
C SER A 269 -2.96 19.61 5.90
N LEU A 270 -2.37 19.67 7.10
CA LEU A 270 -2.34 20.88 7.93
C LEU A 270 -1.33 21.91 7.45
N VAL A 271 -0.30 21.52 6.70
CA VAL A 271 0.73 22.43 6.20
C VAL A 271 0.13 23.61 5.42
N PRO A 272 -0.68 23.41 4.35
CA PRO A 272 -1.28 24.53 3.63
C PRO A 272 -2.28 25.36 4.44
N ILE A 273 -2.79 24.83 5.56
CA ILE A 273 -3.76 25.52 6.43
C ILE A 273 -3.04 26.44 7.43
N LEU A 274 -1.90 25.98 7.95
CA LEU A 274 -1.18 26.64 9.05
C LEU A 274 0.05 27.43 8.58
N TYR A 275 0.50 27.20 7.34
CA TYR A 275 1.70 27.85 6.82
C TYR A 275 1.51 29.36 6.66
N ASP A 276 2.44 30.11 7.23
CA ASP A 276 2.61 31.54 7.00
C ASP A 276 4.06 31.82 6.57
N LYS A 277 4.26 32.88 5.78
CA LYS A 277 5.58 33.24 5.23
C LYS A 277 6.62 33.61 6.30
N SER A 278 6.20 33.92 7.52
CA SER A 278 7.11 34.15 8.65
C SER A 278 7.76 32.87 9.17
N THR A 279 7.18 31.70 8.90
CA THR A 279 7.65 30.40 9.43
C THR A 279 8.35 29.59 8.33
N ASP A 280 9.40 28.84 8.70
CA ASP A 280 9.97 27.84 7.79
C ASP A 280 9.02 26.63 7.68
N ILE A 281 8.82 26.14 6.45
CA ILE A 281 7.87 25.04 6.20
C ILE A 281 8.30 23.72 6.86
N ILE A 282 9.61 23.49 6.96
CA ILE A 282 10.19 22.29 7.57
C ILE A 282 9.96 22.36 9.08
N ASP A 283 10.30 23.50 9.71
CA ASP A 283 10.07 23.72 11.14
C ASP A 283 8.60 23.57 11.52
N LEU A 284 7.68 24.10 10.69
CA LEU A 284 6.24 23.92 10.88
C LEU A 284 5.87 22.44 10.87
N TYR A 285 6.33 21.68 9.87
CA TYR A 285 5.94 20.28 9.75
C TYR A 285 6.58 19.41 10.84
N ASP A 286 7.81 19.69 11.25
CA ASP A 286 8.47 19.00 12.35
C ASP A 286 7.80 19.29 13.70
N CYS A 287 7.30 20.52 13.91
CA CYS A 287 6.46 20.84 15.05
C CYS A 287 5.18 20.00 15.07
N LEU A 288 4.47 19.90 13.93
CA LEU A 288 3.28 19.05 13.79
C LEU A 288 3.59 17.57 14.09
N LYS A 289 4.71 17.06 13.58
CA LYS A 289 5.18 15.69 13.87
C LYS A 289 5.44 15.50 15.37
N MET A 290 6.06 16.47 16.03
CA MET A 290 6.35 16.42 17.47
C MET A 290 5.08 16.43 18.34
N ILE A 291 4.06 17.22 17.97
CA ILE A 291 2.76 17.20 18.65
C ILE A 291 2.11 15.81 18.49
N LYS A 292 2.15 15.23 17.27
CA LYS A 292 1.65 13.88 17.03
C LYS A 292 2.40 12.81 17.83
N LYS A 293 3.74 12.88 17.90
CA LYS A 293 4.57 11.98 18.72
C LYS A 293 4.23 12.09 20.20
N SER A 294 4.01 13.31 20.69
CA SER A 294 3.62 13.56 22.09
C SER A 294 2.24 12.97 22.42
N LEU A 295 1.27 13.16 21.52
CA LEU A 295 -0.06 12.57 21.61
C LEU A 295 0.02 11.04 21.67
N LEU A 296 0.75 10.40 20.74
CA LEU A 296 0.90 8.95 20.69
C LEU A 296 1.65 8.40 21.92
N ALA A 297 2.71 9.07 22.37
CA ALA A 297 3.45 8.71 23.57
C ALA A 297 2.55 8.63 24.81
N LYS A 298 1.61 9.57 24.98
CA LYS A 298 0.63 9.52 26.07
C LYS A 298 -0.34 8.34 25.95
N ILE A 299 -0.73 7.97 24.74
CA ILE A 299 -1.63 6.83 24.49
C ILE A 299 -0.93 5.50 24.80
N VAL A 300 0.34 5.38 24.43
CA VAL A 300 1.10 4.13 24.58
C VAL A 300 1.94 4.05 25.85
N ASN A 301 1.90 5.10 26.69
CA ASN A 301 2.77 5.30 27.86
C ASN A 301 4.26 5.20 27.51
N GLY A 302 4.69 5.96 26.50
CA GLY A 302 6.07 5.99 25.99
C GLY A 302 6.71 7.38 26.06
N ASN A 303 7.91 7.49 25.48
CA ASN A 303 8.66 8.74 25.36
C ASN A 303 8.43 9.34 23.96
N PRO A 304 7.97 10.60 23.82
CA PRO A 304 7.74 11.24 22.52
C PRO A 304 8.94 11.19 21.57
N LYS A 305 10.18 11.23 22.10
CA LYS A 305 11.40 11.20 21.28
C LYS A 305 11.68 9.84 20.64
N GLU A 306 11.05 8.78 21.16
CA GLU A 306 11.24 7.40 20.71
C GLU A 306 10.09 6.90 19.82
N ILE A 307 8.99 7.66 19.76
CA ILE A 307 7.82 7.30 18.96
C ILE A 307 8.13 7.41 17.47
N ASN A 308 7.88 6.32 16.75
CA ASN A 308 7.97 6.28 15.29
C ASN A 308 6.58 6.56 14.69
N ILE A 309 6.53 7.42 13.68
CA ILE A 309 5.28 7.74 12.97
C ILE A 309 5.48 7.55 11.47
N VAL A 310 4.43 7.12 10.77
CA VAL A 310 4.50 6.97 9.31
C VAL A 310 4.74 8.31 8.59
N ASP A 311 4.39 9.44 9.21
CA ASP A 311 4.65 10.78 8.65
C ASP A 311 6.15 11.13 8.60
N ASP A 312 7.02 10.35 9.26
CA ASP A 312 8.48 10.46 9.10
C ASP A 312 8.92 10.05 7.68
N GLN A 313 8.08 9.32 6.94
CA GLN A 313 8.29 8.96 5.54
C GLN A 313 7.85 10.06 4.56
N VAL A 314 7.23 11.16 5.02
CA VAL A 314 6.72 12.25 4.17
C VAL A 314 7.51 13.53 4.44
N TYR A 315 7.75 14.30 3.38
CA TYR A 315 8.61 15.47 3.39
C TYR A 315 7.92 16.72 2.85
N VAL A 316 8.38 17.85 3.39
CA VAL A 316 8.25 19.18 2.80
C VAL A 316 9.67 19.72 2.60
N ILE A 317 9.86 20.56 1.60
CA ILE A 317 11.17 21.17 1.34
C ILE A 317 11.03 22.68 1.14
N ASN A 318 12.03 23.44 1.56
CA ASN A 318 12.12 24.85 1.20
C ASN A 318 13.01 25.03 -0.05
N ASN A 319 13.16 26.29 -0.50
CA ASN A 319 13.95 26.62 -1.68
C ASN A 319 15.43 26.21 -1.55
N GLU A 320 15.99 26.24 -0.33
CA GLU A 320 17.38 25.83 -0.09
C GLU A 320 17.58 24.33 -0.34
N TYR A 321 16.74 23.50 0.29
CA TYR A 321 16.77 22.05 0.11
C TYR A 321 16.44 21.63 -1.33
N GLU A 322 15.52 22.34 -2.00
CA GLU A 322 15.25 22.12 -3.43
C GLU A 322 16.50 22.44 -4.28
N ALA A 323 17.17 23.57 -4.04
CA ALA A 323 18.35 23.97 -4.79
C ALA A 323 19.55 23.03 -4.57
N GLN A 324 19.66 22.44 -3.38
CA GLN A 324 20.69 21.46 -3.03
C GLN A 324 20.36 20.04 -3.51
N GLU A 325 19.17 19.80 -4.07
CA GLU A 325 18.64 18.45 -4.37
C GLU A 325 18.69 17.51 -3.15
N GLN A 326 18.35 18.02 -1.97
CA GLN A 326 18.41 17.29 -0.71
C GLN A 326 17.07 17.29 0.05
N LEU A 327 16.83 16.23 0.80
CA LEU A 327 15.77 16.14 1.79
C LEU A 327 16.21 16.79 3.12
N PRO A 328 15.27 17.18 4.00
CA PRO A 328 15.58 17.75 5.31
C PRO A 328 16.46 16.86 6.21
N ASN A 329 16.50 15.56 5.94
CA ASN A 329 17.37 14.59 6.64
C ASN A 329 18.73 14.39 5.94
N SER A 330 19.16 15.37 5.14
CA SER A 330 20.44 15.39 4.38
C SER A 330 20.61 14.28 3.33
N HIS A 331 19.56 13.52 3.01
CA HIS A 331 19.62 12.53 1.93
C HIS A 331 19.42 13.20 0.57
N LYS A 332 20.12 12.73 -0.46
CA LYS A 332 19.90 13.21 -1.83
C LYS A 332 18.47 12.88 -2.29
N ILE A 333 17.85 13.82 -3.00
CA ILE A 333 16.59 13.58 -3.70
C ILE A 333 16.88 12.66 -4.91
N THR A 334 16.14 11.57 -4.98
CA THR A 334 16.21 10.55 -6.02
C THR A 334 14.84 10.38 -6.66
N ASN A 335 14.78 9.65 -7.78
CA ASN A 335 13.50 9.26 -8.37
C ASN A 335 12.62 8.43 -7.44
N LYS A 336 13.20 7.76 -6.43
CA LYS A 336 12.44 6.93 -5.49
C LYS A 336 11.75 7.77 -4.43
N ASN A 337 12.50 8.64 -3.74
CA ASN A 337 12.00 9.41 -2.58
C ASN A 337 11.36 10.76 -2.95
N ARG A 338 11.52 11.24 -4.19
CA ARG A 338 10.87 12.50 -4.63
C ARG A 338 9.35 12.45 -4.54
N HIS A 339 8.76 11.26 -4.60
CA HIS A 339 7.33 11.05 -4.48
C HIS A 339 6.83 11.25 -3.05
N ASP A 340 7.74 11.23 -2.08
CA ASP A 340 7.45 11.42 -0.67
C ASP A 340 7.47 12.91 -0.28
N ILE A 341 7.93 13.78 -1.18
CA ILE A 341 7.90 15.24 -1.01
C ILE A 341 6.54 15.76 -1.49
N ILE A 342 5.75 16.37 -0.59
CA ILE A 342 4.37 16.77 -0.88
C ILE A 342 4.23 18.25 -1.20
N TYR A 343 4.88 19.10 -0.40
CA TYR A 343 4.83 20.55 -0.55
C TYR A 343 6.24 21.12 -0.61
N LYS A 344 6.35 22.28 -1.27
CA LYS A 344 7.56 23.07 -1.26
C LYS A 344 7.31 24.57 -1.16
N THR A 345 8.32 25.32 -0.77
CA THR A 345 8.34 26.79 -0.88
C THR A 345 9.41 27.25 -1.86
N ASP A 346 9.11 28.32 -2.61
CA ASP A 346 10.08 28.99 -3.47
C ASP A 346 10.92 30.04 -2.71
N LYS A 347 11.83 30.72 -3.41
CA LYS A 347 12.64 31.82 -2.86
C LYS A 347 11.84 32.96 -2.23
N ASN A 348 10.57 33.12 -2.62
CA ASN A 348 9.65 34.12 -2.10
C ASN A 348 8.73 33.56 -1.00
N LYS A 349 9.05 32.35 -0.51
CA LYS A 349 8.27 31.61 0.49
C LYS A 349 6.83 31.33 0.05
N VAL A 350 6.60 31.19 -1.26
CA VAL A 350 5.28 30.81 -1.79
C VAL A 350 5.15 29.30 -1.73
N LEU A 351 4.18 28.84 -0.94
CA LEU A 351 3.84 27.43 -0.82
C LEU A 351 3.21 26.90 -2.11
N THR A 352 3.71 25.77 -2.60
CA THR A 352 3.14 25.06 -3.74
C THR A 352 3.14 23.55 -3.49
N LYS A 353 2.18 22.83 -4.08
CA LYS A 353 2.24 21.37 -4.12
C LYS A 353 3.43 20.96 -5.00
N TYR A 354 4.25 20.03 -4.51
CA TYR A 354 5.40 19.54 -5.25
C TYR A 354 4.93 18.70 -6.45
N GLN A 355 4.84 19.32 -7.62
CA GLN A 355 4.46 18.63 -8.84
C GLN A 355 5.70 18.23 -9.62
N LYS A 356 5.69 17.00 -10.12
CA LYS A 356 6.69 16.53 -11.10
C LYS A 356 6.56 17.40 -12.36
N LYS A 357 7.65 18.09 -12.73
CA LYS A 357 7.86 18.52 -14.12
C LYS A 357 8.27 17.32 -14.96
#